data_AF-C0EMM2-F1
#
_entry.id   AF-C0EMM2-F1
#
_cell.length_a   1.000
_cell.length_b   1.000
_cell.length_c   1.000
_cell.angle_alpha   90.00
_cell.angle_beta   90.00
_cell.angle_gamma   90.00
#
_symmetry.space_group_name_H-M   'P 1'
#
loop_
_entity.id
_entity.type
_entity.pdbx_description
1 polymer ?
#
loop_
_entity_poly.entity_id
_entity_poly.type
_entity_poly.pdbx_seq_one_letter_code
_entity_poly.pdbx_strand_id
1 'polypeptide(L)'
;MDLLALYQPRASVPLDDMAKLCGFPGKLGMDGSKVWDAYHAGRLKDIRDYCETDAANTYLMYMRFRMMSGALDADEYEVEIKRIKHYLAAQAEEKQHWAEFVAAWR
;
A
#
# COMPACT_ATOMS: atom_id res chain seq x y z
N MET A 1 2.86 -11.23 -4.75
CA MET A 1 3.66 -11.66 -3.59
C MET A 1 4.56 -12.86 -3.91
N ASP A 2 4.39 -13.53 -5.05
CA ASP A 2 5.08 -14.79 -5.38
C ASP A 2 6.60 -14.71 -5.25
N LEU A 3 7.24 -13.69 -5.83
CA LEU A 3 8.68 -13.51 -5.71
C LEU A 3 9.12 -13.29 -4.26
N LEU A 4 8.37 -12.50 -3.48
CA LEU A 4 8.64 -12.27 -2.06
C LEU A 4 8.45 -13.55 -1.22
N ALA A 5 7.59 -14.46 -1.68
CA ALA A 5 7.40 -15.79 -1.12
C ALA A 5 8.33 -16.85 -1.74
N LEU A 6 9.30 -16.46 -2.60
CA LEU A 6 10.17 -17.37 -3.36
C LEU A 6 9.39 -18.47 -4.10
N TYR A 7 8.19 -18.12 -4.60
CA TYR A 7 7.23 -19.03 -5.25
C TYR A 7 6.78 -20.20 -4.36
N GLN A 8 6.93 -20.10 -3.03
CA GLN A 8 6.45 -21.08 -2.07
C GLN A 8 5.08 -20.65 -1.51
N PRO A 9 4.01 -21.43 -1.74
CA PRO A 9 2.66 -21.03 -1.33
C PRO A 9 2.50 -20.90 0.20
N ARG A 10 3.30 -21.65 0.97
CA ARG A 10 3.31 -21.59 2.44
C ARG A 10 4.05 -20.39 3.02
N ALA A 11 4.80 -19.65 2.22
CA ALA A 11 5.51 -18.44 2.63
C ALA A 11 4.76 -17.15 2.25
N SER A 12 3.53 -17.27 1.74
CA SER A 12 2.70 -16.11 1.39
C SER A 12 2.15 -15.45 2.66
N VAL A 13 2.23 -14.11 2.69
CA VAL A 13 1.69 -13.27 3.76
C VAL A 13 0.73 -12.27 3.11
N PRO A 14 -0.37 -11.86 3.77
CA PRO A 14 -1.21 -10.77 3.28
C PRO A 14 -0.42 -9.47 3.08
N LEU A 15 -0.74 -8.72 2.04
CA LEU A 15 -0.09 -7.42 1.78
C LEU A 15 -0.20 -6.47 2.98
N ASP A 16 -1.36 -6.47 3.65
CA ASP A 16 -1.62 -5.64 4.82
C ASP A 16 -0.62 -5.89 5.95
N ASP A 17 -0.47 -7.17 6.33
CA ASP A 17 0.44 -7.57 7.41
C ASP A 17 1.90 -7.25 7.07
N MET A 18 2.30 -7.52 5.84
CA MET A 18 3.68 -7.24 5.38
C MET A 18 3.95 -5.73 5.33
N ALA A 19 3.01 -4.93 4.84
CA ALA A 19 3.13 -3.47 4.78
C ALA A 19 3.28 -2.89 6.19
N LYS A 20 2.41 -3.29 7.13
CA LYS A 20 2.47 -2.88 8.53
C LYS A 20 3.79 -3.28 9.20
N LEU A 21 4.28 -4.50 8.93
CA LEU A 21 5.58 -4.96 9.44
C LEU A 21 6.74 -4.10 8.93
N CYS A 22 6.65 -3.59 7.69
CA CYS A 22 7.63 -2.69 7.10
C CYS A 22 7.48 -1.21 7.52
N GLY A 23 6.52 -0.89 8.43
CA GLY A 23 6.22 0.47 8.89
C GLY A 23 5.28 1.26 7.97
N PHE A 24 4.77 0.64 6.90
CA PHE A 24 3.82 1.28 5.99
C PHE A 24 2.39 1.21 6.53
N PRO A 25 1.46 2.05 6.01
CA PRO A 25 0.09 2.13 6.53
C PRO A 25 -0.69 0.82 6.53
N GLY A 26 -0.49 -0.03 5.51
CA GLY A 26 -1.32 -1.20 5.28
C GLY A 26 -2.71 -0.84 4.74
N LYS A 27 -3.60 -1.82 4.70
CA LYS A 27 -4.98 -1.67 4.22
C LYS A 27 -5.77 -0.76 5.14
N LEU A 28 -6.56 0.13 4.54
CA LEU A 28 -7.51 1.00 5.23
C LEU A 28 -8.92 0.70 4.74
N GLY A 29 -9.81 0.44 5.69
CA GLY A 29 -11.22 0.20 5.42
C GLY A 29 -11.54 -1.21 4.90
N MET A 30 -11.79 -1.32 3.59
CA MET A 30 -12.39 -2.49 2.95
C MET A 30 -11.39 -3.64 2.74
N ASP A 31 -11.85 -4.89 2.87
CA ASP A 31 -11.12 -6.07 2.40
C ASP A 31 -11.59 -6.48 0.99
N GLY A 32 -10.67 -7.04 0.19
CA GLY A 32 -10.93 -7.46 -1.19
C GLY A 32 -12.10 -8.45 -1.32
N SER A 33 -12.37 -9.25 -0.29
CA SER A 33 -13.54 -10.14 -0.25
C SER A 33 -14.89 -9.41 -0.32
N LYS A 34 -14.93 -8.12 0.03
CA LYS A 34 -16.15 -7.30 0.06
C LYS A 34 -16.41 -6.51 -1.22
N VAL A 35 -15.53 -6.61 -2.23
CA VAL A 35 -15.64 -5.83 -3.46
C VAL A 35 -16.92 -6.16 -4.23
N TRP A 36 -17.29 -7.44 -4.31
CA TRP A 36 -18.49 -7.87 -5.03
C TRP A 36 -19.78 -7.34 -4.39
N ASP A 37 -19.89 -7.45 -3.07
CA ASP A 37 -21.04 -6.92 -2.32
C ASP A 37 -21.09 -5.39 -2.40
N ALA A 38 -19.94 -4.72 -2.34
CA ALA A 38 -19.85 -3.27 -2.50
C ALA A 38 -20.28 -2.81 -3.90
N TYR A 39 -19.95 -3.58 -4.94
CA TYR A 39 -20.33 -3.28 -6.31
C TYR A 39 -21.85 -3.37 -6.47
N HIS A 40 -22.47 -4.46 -6.00
CA HIS A 40 -23.93 -4.61 -6.03
C HIS A 40 -24.66 -3.54 -5.21
N ALA A 41 -24.04 -3.05 -4.14
CA ALA A 41 -24.57 -1.96 -3.34
C ALA A 41 -24.29 -0.56 -3.92
N GLY A 42 -23.69 -0.44 -5.12
CA GLY A 42 -23.39 0.83 -5.77
C GLY A 42 -22.25 1.63 -5.12
N ARG A 43 -21.48 1.03 -4.20
CA ARG A 43 -20.39 1.68 -3.45
C ARG A 43 -19.08 1.72 -4.24
N LEU A 44 -19.13 2.26 -5.46
CA LEU A 44 -17.97 2.30 -6.37
C LEU A 44 -16.84 3.18 -5.86
N LYS A 45 -17.16 4.24 -5.10
CA LYS A 45 -16.15 5.10 -4.49
C LYS A 45 -15.29 4.32 -3.50
N ASP A 46 -15.91 3.58 -2.59
CA ASP A 46 -15.20 2.77 -1.58
C ASP A 46 -14.26 1.74 -2.24
N ILE A 47 -14.71 1.10 -3.33
CA ILE A 47 -13.88 0.17 -4.10
C ILE A 47 -12.67 0.90 -4.70
N ARG A 48 -12.87 2.09 -5.27
CA ARG A 48 -11.78 2.88 -5.85
C ARG A 48 -10.78 3.30 -4.78
N ASP A 49 -11.26 3.84 -3.67
CA ASP A 49 -10.42 4.29 -2.56
C ASP A 49 -9.58 3.11 -2.01
N TYR A 50 -10.20 1.95 -1.84
CA TYR A 50 -9.52 0.70 -1.48
C TYR A 50 -8.41 0.34 -2.49
N CYS A 51 -8.75 0.25 -3.79
CA CYS A 51 -7.78 -0.11 -4.83
C CYS A 51 -6.61 0.88 -4.90
N GLU A 52 -6.87 2.18 -4.73
CA GLU A 52 -5.84 3.22 -4.67
C GLU A 52 -4.86 2.95 -3.51
N THR A 53 -5.36 2.68 -2.30
CA THR A 53 -4.49 2.39 -1.14
C THR A 53 -3.70 1.09 -1.27
N ASP A 54 -4.27 0.04 -1.86
CA ASP A 54 -3.57 -1.23 -2.12
C ASP A 54 -2.46 -1.05 -3.17
N ALA A 55 -2.68 -0.22 -4.19
CA ALA A 55 -1.65 0.15 -5.16
C ALA A 55 -0.49 0.92 -4.49
N ALA A 56 -0.79 1.87 -3.59
CA ALA A 56 0.21 2.59 -2.83
C ALA A 56 1.04 1.65 -1.93
N ASN A 57 0.41 0.76 -1.17
CA ASN A 57 1.12 -0.24 -0.36
C ASN A 57 2.00 -1.16 -1.23
N THR A 58 1.50 -1.59 -2.39
CA THR A 58 2.27 -2.43 -3.31
C THR A 58 3.52 -1.71 -3.81
N TYR A 59 3.41 -0.42 -4.14
CA TYR A 59 4.56 0.40 -4.53
C TYR A 59 5.57 0.55 -3.38
N LEU A 60 5.11 0.78 -2.15
CA LEU A 60 5.98 0.88 -0.97
C LEU A 60 6.73 -0.44 -0.70
N MET A 61 6.04 -1.56 -0.81
CA MET A 61 6.67 -2.87 -0.72
C MET A 61 7.69 -3.10 -1.83
N TYR A 62 7.42 -2.62 -3.04
CA TYR A 62 8.38 -2.67 -4.15
C TYR A 62 9.63 -1.80 -3.86
N MET A 63 9.48 -0.60 -3.30
CA MET A 63 10.62 0.22 -2.88
C MET A 63 11.44 -0.47 -1.80
N ARG A 64 10.80 -1.09 -0.80
CA ARG A 64 11.49 -1.89 0.23
C ARG A 64 12.26 -3.05 -0.40
N PHE A 65 11.65 -3.77 -1.33
CA PHE A 65 12.29 -4.86 -2.05
C PHE A 65 13.50 -4.38 -2.87
N ARG A 66 13.37 -3.28 -3.61
CA ARG A 66 14.47 -2.65 -4.37
C ARG A 66 15.67 -2.32 -3.47
N MET A 67 15.43 -1.78 -2.28
CA MET A 67 16.48 -1.49 -1.29
C MET A 67 17.13 -2.80 -0.80
N MET A 68 16.32 -3.80 -0.42
CA MET A 68 16.82 -5.09 0.06
C MET A 68 17.60 -5.88 -1.00
N SER A 69 17.29 -5.70 -2.28
CA SER A 69 18.00 -6.34 -3.39
C SER A 69 19.24 -5.58 -3.86
N GLY A 70 19.54 -4.40 -3.26
CA GLY A 70 20.65 -3.55 -3.66
C GLY A 70 20.42 -2.77 -4.96
N ALA A 71 19.19 -2.75 -5.47
CA ALA A 71 18.80 -1.96 -6.64
C ALA A 71 18.50 -0.49 -6.29
N LEU A 72 18.40 -0.16 -5.01
CA LEU A 72 18.45 1.20 -4.45
C LEU A 72 19.43 1.19 -3.29
N ASP A 73 20.21 2.25 -3.16
CA ASP A 73 20.87 2.53 -1.88
C ASP A 73 19.89 3.16 -0.86
N ALA A 74 20.39 3.41 0.36
CA ALA A 74 19.57 3.95 1.44
C ALA A 74 19.09 5.39 1.16
N ASP A 75 19.92 6.22 0.52
CA ASP A 75 19.59 7.61 0.24
C ASP A 75 18.53 7.71 -0.87
N GLU A 76 18.70 6.93 -1.95
CA GLU A 76 17.72 6.83 -3.03
C GLU A 76 16.37 6.31 -2.52
N TYR A 77 16.38 5.28 -1.67
CA TYR A 77 15.16 4.77 -1.03
C TYR A 77 14.45 5.86 -0.21
N GLU A 78 15.17 6.57 0.65
CA GLU A 78 14.60 7.63 1.49
C GLU A 78 14.03 8.80 0.65
N VAL A 79 14.68 9.16 -0.47
CA VAL A 79 14.18 10.16 -1.41
C VAL A 79 12.85 9.72 -2.02
N GLU A 80 12.75 8.47 -2.49
CA GLU A 80 11.51 7.94 -3.08
C GLU A 80 10.38 7.85 -2.04
N ILE A 81 10.67 7.38 -0.82
CA ILE A 81 9.68 7.32 0.28
C ILE A 81 9.15 8.72 0.62
N LYS A 82 10.03 9.73 0.72
CA LYS A 82 9.61 11.12 0.96
C LYS A 82 8.76 11.65 -0.19
N ARG A 83 9.15 11.38 -1.45
CA ARG A 83 8.40 11.81 -2.64
C ARG A 83 6.98 11.29 -2.62
N ILE A 84 6.79 9.98 -2.42
CA ILE A 84 5.45 9.39 -2.42
C ILE A 84 4.63 9.86 -1.21
N LYS A 85 5.24 10.01 -0.02
CA LYS A 85 4.55 10.53 1.16
C LYS A 85 4.05 11.96 0.94
N HIS A 86 4.87 12.83 0.35
CA HIS A 86 4.46 14.19 0.00
C HIS A 86 3.37 14.22 -1.08
N TYR A 87 3.49 13.38 -2.11
CA TYR A 87 2.47 13.27 -3.15
C TYR A 87 1.11 12.90 -2.55
N LEU A 88 1.07 11.86 -1.71
CA LEU A 88 -0.18 11.41 -1.07
C LEU A 88 -0.72 12.43 -0.06
N ALA A 89 0.16 13.14 0.67
CA ALA A 89 -0.26 14.23 1.54
C ALA A 89 -0.92 15.39 0.77
N ALA A 90 -0.42 15.73 -0.42
CA ALA A 90 -1.09 16.73 -1.27
C ALA A 90 -2.46 16.24 -1.77
N GLN A 91 -2.58 14.95 -2.10
CA GLN A 91 -3.88 14.36 -2.49
C GLN A 91 -4.89 14.32 -1.33
N ALA A 92 -4.43 14.30 -0.08
CA ALA A 92 -5.27 14.26 1.11
C ALA A 92 -6.17 15.50 1.28
N GLU A 93 -5.86 16.62 0.60
CA GLU A 93 -6.69 17.83 0.60
C GLU A 93 -8.07 17.60 -0.02
N GLU A 94 -8.16 16.71 -1.02
CA GLU A 94 -9.40 16.43 -1.76
C GLU A 94 -9.97 15.03 -1.48
N LYS A 95 -9.11 14.11 -1.02
CA LYS A 95 -9.42 12.68 -0.89
C LYS A 95 -9.17 12.20 0.53
N GLN A 96 -10.24 12.06 1.30
CA GLN A 96 -10.21 11.67 2.72
C GLN A 96 -9.43 10.36 2.99
N HIS A 97 -9.53 9.36 2.11
CA HIS A 97 -8.79 8.10 2.28
C HIS A 97 -7.28 8.29 2.28
N TRP A 98 -6.76 9.31 1.58
CA TRP A 98 -5.34 9.64 1.63
C TRP A 98 -4.94 10.36 2.92
N ALA A 99 -5.83 11.17 3.50
CA ALA A 99 -5.59 11.73 4.84
C ALA A 99 -5.45 10.62 5.88
N GLU A 100 -6.34 9.64 5.85
CA GLU A 100 -6.29 8.46 6.72
C GLU A 100 -5.02 7.63 6.47
N PHE A 101 -4.63 7.46 5.21
CA PHE A 101 -3.44 6.71 4.83
C PHE A 101 -2.13 7.35 5.30
N VAL A 102 -1.98 8.65 5.10
CA VAL A 102 -0.81 9.38 5.58
C VAL A 102 -0.76 9.40 7.11
N ALA A 103 -1.90 9.52 7.78
CA ALA A 103 -1.97 9.49 9.24
C ALA A 103 -1.60 8.13 9.85
N ALA A 104 -1.90 7.03 9.16
CA ALA A 104 -1.53 5.68 9.59
C ALA A 104 -0.03 5.34 9.36
N TRP A 105 0.71 6.20 8.65
CA TRP A 105 2.10 5.96 8.28
C TRP A 105 3.08 6.27 9.42
N ARG A 106 3.76 5.24 9.94
CA ARG A 106 4.70 5.35 11.06
C ARG A 106 6.16 5.49 10.60
#